data_AF-A0A2N3B7Z4-F1
#
_entry.id   AF-A0A2N3B7Z4-F1
#
_cell.length_a   1.000
_cell.length_b   1.000
_cell.length_c   1.000
_cell.angle_alpha   90.00
_cell.angle_beta   90.00
_cell.angle_gamma   90.00
#
_symmetry.space_group_name_H-M   'P 1'
#
loop_
_entity.id
_entity.type
_entity.pdbx_description
1 polymer ?
#
loop_
_entity_poly.entity_id
_entity_poly.type
_entity_poly.pdbx_seq_one_letter_code
_entity_poly.pdbx_strand_id
1 'polypeptide(L)'
;MRAAARDADRSDASDLRVIRRVSPYLWPPGNAAIRLRVVAALGFLLLAKLATVATPVAFKYAVDGLNGPAADTTAVLLSVPVWLVLAYGAARLAAVGFNQLRDAVFARVGQRALRSLALSTFRHVHGLSLRYHLGRKTGGLSRIIERGVKGVDFLLRFLLFSIGPLALELAMVAVIFLVVFDLRYFAVIVVTIGLYVWFTFAVTEWRVKIREKMNAEDTDANQKAVDSLLNFETVKYFGAERREAARYDGAMAGYEAAAVKTAVSLTLLNAGQALIIT
;
A
#
# COMPACT_ATOMS: atom_id res chain seq x y z
N MET A 1 -5.41 -4.67 -28.95
CA MET A 1 -6.03 -5.51 -27.90
C MET A 1 -5.24 -6.78 -27.56
N ARG A 2 -4.83 -7.63 -28.52
CA ARG A 2 -4.10 -8.89 -28.23
C ARG A 2 -2.65 -8.74 -27.70
N ALA A 3 -1.95 -7.64 -28.00
CA ALA A 3 -0.60 -7.38 -27.50
C ALA A 3 -0.60 -6.93 -26.01
N ALA A 4 -1.48 -5.99 -25.64
CA ALA A 4 -1.66 -5.57 -24.25
C ALA A 4 -2.13 -6.71 -23.33
N ALA A 5 -2.99 -7.60 -23.82
CA ALA A 5 -3.40 -8.79 -23.08
C ALA A 5 -2.24 -9.79 -22.86
N ARG A 6 -1.28 -9.89 -23.81
CA ARG A 6 -0.10 -10.76 -23.70
C ARG A 6 0.97 -10.19 -22.75
N ASP A 7 1.10 -8.87 -22.66
CA ASP A 7 2.02 -8.22 -21.72
C ASP A 7 1.48 -8.27 -20.28
N ALA A 8 0.17 -8.12 -20.08
CA ALA A 8 -0.50 -8.31 -18.78
C ALA A 8 -0.37 -9.76 -18.27
N ASP A 9 -0.56 -10.75 -19.15
CA ASP A 9 -0.45 -12.17 -18.79
C ASP A 9 1.00 -12.58 -18.45
N ARG A 10 2.00 -11.91 -19.06
CA ARG A 10 3.42 -12.08 -18.71
C ARG A 10 3.82 -11.41 -17.40
N SER A 11 3.24 -10.26 -17.05
CA SER A 11 3.45 -9.60 -15.75
C SER A 11 2.79 -10.36 -14.62
N ASP A 12 1.54 -10.83 -14.78
CA ASP A 12 0.81 -11.55 -13.73
C ASP A 12 1.48 -12.88 -13.36
N ALA A 13 1.96 -13.63 -14.37
CA ALA A 13 2.76 -14.82 -14.14
C ALA A 13 4.09 -14.51 -13.44
N SER A 14 4.69 -13.33 -13.66
CA SER A 14 5.91 -12.87 -12.99
C SER A 14 5.64 -12.50 -11.52
N ASP A 15 4.55 -11.80 -11.23
CA ASP A 15 4.26 -11.26 -9.91
C ASP A 15 3.84 -12.35 -8.92
N LEU A 16 3.03 -13.32 -9.36
CA LEU A 16 2.71 -14.51 -8.56
C LEU A 16 3.96 -15.36 -8.27
N ARG A 17 4.92 -15.41 -9.20
CA ARG A 17 6.21 -16.07 -8.98
C ARG A 17 7.03 -15.35 -7.92
N VAL A 18 7.02 -14.01 -7.87
CA VAL A 18 7.70 -13.22 -6.83
C VAL A 18 7.07 -13.50 -5.47
N ILE A 19 5.74 -13.43 -5.35
CA ILE A 19 5.04 -13.72 -4.08
C ILE A 19 5.36 -15.15 -3.61
N ARG A 20 5.30 -16.14 -4.52
CA ARG A 20 5.60 -17.54 -4.19
C ARG A 20 7.05 -17.72 -3.73
N ARG A 21 8.01 -17.01 -4.33
CA ARG A 21 9.43 -17.04 -3.92
C ARG A 21 9.69 -16.38 -2.57
N VAL A 22 8.89 -15.39 -2.19
CA VAL A 22 9.08 -14.67 -0.92
C VAL A 22 8.29 -15.31 0.23
N SER A 23 7.21 -16.05 -0.07
CA SER A 23 6.38 -16.77 0.91
C SER A 23 7.15 -17.64 1.92
N PRO A 24 8.25 -18.36 1.57
CA PRO A 24 8.98 -19.19 2.51
C PRO A 24 9.73 -18.38 3.58
N TYR A 25 10.01 -17.09 3.34
CA TYR A 25 10.63 -16.23 4.35
C TYR A 25 9.62 -15.79 5.43
N LEU A 26 8.33 -15.75 5.09
CA LEU A 26 7.24 -15.50 6.04
C LEU A 26 6.82 -16.76 6.79
N TRP A 27 6.83 -17.91 6.10
CA TRP A 27 6.50 -19.22 6.66
C TRP A 27 7.71 -20.18 6.58
N PRO A 28 8.76 -19.97 7.37
CA PRO A 28 9.97 -20.79 7.27
C PRO A 28 9.70 -22.25 7.69
N PRO A 29 10.22 -23.24 6.94
CA PRO A 29 10.27 -24.63 7.38
C PRO A 29 11.11 -24.76 8.65
N GLY A 30 10.58 -25.46 9.66
CA GLY A 30 11.31 -25.78 10.90
C GLY A 30 11.25 -24.74 12.04
N ASN A 31 10.62 -23.57 11.86
CA ASN A 31 10.48 -22.59 12.94
C ASN A 31 9.04 -22.45 13.44
N ALA A 32 8.65 -23.33 14.36
CA ALA A 32 7.30 -23.34 14.95
C ALA A 32 6.92 -22.01 15.63
N ALA A 33 7.87 -21.33 16.28
CA ALA A 33 7.62 -20.06 16.95
C ALA A 33 7.22 -18.93 15.98
N ILE A 34 7.79 -18.88 14.78
CA ILE A 34 7.39 -17.90 13.76
C ILE A 34 6.02 -18.26 13.19
N ARG A 35 5.79 -19.55 12.87
CA ARG A 35 4.50 -20.00 12.35
C ARG A 35 3.36 -19.71 13.32
N LEU A 36 3.58 -19.93 14.61
CA LEU A 36 2.61 -19.59 15.65
C LEU A 36 2.31 -18.09 15.68
N ARG A 37 3.32 -17.22 15.52
CA ARG A 37 3.11 -15.77 15.42
C ARG A 37 2.34 -15.38 14.16
N VAL A 38 2.58 -16.03 13.03
CA VAL A 38 1.80 -15.80 11.80
C VAL A 38 0.34 -16.19 12.02
N VAL A 39 0.09 -17.38 12.58
CA VAL A 39 -1.27 -17.84 12.89
C VAL A 39 -1.95 -16.91 13.89
N ALA A 40 -1.26 -16.49 14.95
CA ALA A 40 -1.77 -15.54 15.93
C ALA A 40 -2.10 -14.18 15.28
N ALA A 41 -1.24 -13.66 14.41
CA ALA A 41 -1.51 -12.42 13.68
C ALA A 41 -2.71 -12.56 12.72
N LEU A 42 -2.87 -13.69 12.04
CA LEU A 42 -4.06 -13.99 11.24
C LEU A 42 -5.33 -14.11 12.09
N GLY A 43 -5.22 -14.69 13.29
CA GLY A 43 -6.31 -14.75 14.27
C GLY A 43 -6.73 -13.35 14.73
N PHE A 44 -5.77 -12.49 15.10
CA PHE A 44 -6.05 -11.10 15.44
C PHE A 44 -6.63 -10.31 14.27
N LEU A 45 -6.16 -10.55 13.03
CA LEU A 45 -6.76 -9.97 11.84
C LEU A 45 -8.24 -10.37 11.71
N LEU A 46 -8.54 -11.66 11.84
CA LEU A 46 -9.91 -12.16 11.73
C LEU A 46 -10.81 -11.55 12.80
N LEU A 47 -10.37 -11.53 14.07
CA LEU A 47 -11.10 -10.90 15.17
C LEU A 47 -11.31 -9.41 14.94
N ALA A 48 -10.30 -8.70 14.43
CA ALA A 48 -10.42 -7.29 14.08
C ALA A 48 -11.50 -7.07 13.02
N LYS A 49 -11.49 -7.87 11.94
CA LYS A 49 -12.48 -7.75 10.84
C LYS A 49 -13.89 -8.15 11.27
N LEU A 50 -14.03 -9.18 12.11
CA LEU A 50 -15.31 -9.53 12.72
C LEU A 50 -15.86 -8.38 13.58
N ALA A 51 -15.02 -7.74 14.39
CA ALA A 51 -15.43 -6.58 15.18
C ALA A 51 -15.80 -5.37 14.30
N THR A 52 -15.04 -5.10 13.23
CA THR A 52 -15.37 -4.05 12.26
C THR A 52 -16.73 -4.29 11.61
N VAL A 53 -17.00 -5.52 11.19
CA VAL A 53 -18.25 -5.88 10.51
C VAL A 53 -19.44 -6.00 11.47
N ALA A 54 -19.21 -6.33 12.74
CA ALA A 54 -20.23 -6.30 13.79
C ALA A 54 -20.64 -4.88 14.20
N THR A 55 -19.78 -3.88 13.96
CA THR A 55 -19.98 -2.51 14.43
C THR A 55 -21.24 -1.85 13.81
N PRO A 56 -21.49 -1.90 12.49
CA PRO A 56 -22.74 -1.43 11.90
C PRO A 56 -23.98 -2.18 12.40
N VAL A 57 -23.86 -3.47 12.73
CA VAL A 57 -24.97 -4.27 13.26
C VAL A 57 -25.34 -3.81 14.67
N ALA A 58 -24.35 -3.57 15.53
CA ALA A 58 -24.58 -2.99 16.86
C ALA A 58 -25.22 -1.59 16.77
N PHE A 59 -24.76 -0.77 15.82
CA PHE A 59 -25.33 0.55 15.56
C PHE A 59 -26.79 0.47 15.08
N LYS A 60 -27.09 -0.45 14.15
CA LYS A 60 -28.46 -0.71 13.69
C LYS A 60 -29.38 -1.01 14.87
N TYR A 61 -29.02 -1.97 15.72
CA TYR A 61 -29.85 -2.32 16.88
C TYR A 61 -29.98 -1.16 17.88
N ALA A 62 -28.94 -0.33 18.04
CA ALA A 62 -29.01 0.86 18.88
C ALA A 62 -30.07 1.85 18.38
N VAL A 63 -30.13 2.06 17.06
CA VAL A 63 -31.11 2.95 16.41
C VAL A 63 -32.51 2.33 16.44
N ASP A 64 -32.65 1.04 16.11
CA ASP A 64 -33.94 0.34 16.14
C ASP A 64 -34.55 0.36 17.56
N GLY A 65 -33.72 0.23 18.60
CA GLY A 65 -34.14 0.30 19.99
C GLY A 65 -34.63 1.68 20.44
N LEU A 66 -34.31 2.75 19.70
CA LEU A 66 -34.83 4.11 19.92
C LEU A 66 -36.16 4.38 19.19
N ASN A 67 -36.51 3.56 18.20
CA ASN A 67 -37.70 3.73 17.35
C ASN A 67 -38.91 2.88 17.79
N GLY A 68 -38.85 2.22 18.95
CA GLY A 68 -39.94 1.38 19.48
C GLY A 68 -41.14 2.20 20.01
N PRO A 69 -42.35 1.58 20.12
CA PRO A 69 -43.52 2.25 20.69
C PRO A 69 -43.22 2.72 22.12
N ALA A 70 -43.61 3.96 22.45
CA ALA A 70 -43.31 4.67 23.68
C ALA A 70 -43.51 3.83 24.97
N ALA A 71 -42.47 3.11 25.37
CA ALA A 71 -42.28 2.67 26.75
C ALA A 71 -41.49 3.79 27.45
N ASP A 72 -41.83 4.06 28.72
CA ASP A 72 -41.32 5.15 29.55
C ASP A 72 -39.95 5.72 29.12
N THR A 73 -39.91 7.02 28.83
CA THR A 73 -38.72 7.77 28.40
C THR A 73 -37.52 7.53 29.35
N THR A 74 -37.77 7.32 30.64
CA THR A 74 -36.78 6.98 31.67
C THR A 74 -36.31 5.52 31.62
N ALA A 75 -37.14 4.56 31.24
CA ALA A 75 -36.77 3.15 31.08
C ALA A 75 -36.01 2.87 29.77
N VAL A 76 -36.36 3.61 28.70
CA VAL A 76 -35.69 3.57 27.40
C VAL A 76 -34.29 4.22 27.45
N LEU A 77 -34.12 5.31 28.21
CA LEU A 77 -32.81 5.94 28.41
C LEU A 77 -31.83 5.09 29.25
N LEU A 78 -32.33 4.17 30.08
CA LEU A 78 -31.50 3.48 31.09
C LEU A 78 -31.10 2.03 30.79
N SER A 79 -31.61 1.36 29.75
CA SER A 79 -31.40 -0.11 29.67
C SER A 79 -30.96 -0.74 28.35
N VAL A 80 -31.27 -0.19 27.16
CA VAL A 80 -30.93 -0.89 25.89
C VAL A 80 -30.10 -0.03 24.93
N PRO A 81 -30.47 1.21 24.58
CA PRO A 81 -29.71 2.02 23.62
C PRO A 81 -28.33 2.41 24.15
N VAL A 82 -28.22 2.75 25.44
CA VAL A 82 -26.94 3.11 26.08
C VAL A 82 -25.95 1.95 26.04
N TRP A 83 -26.40 0.73 26.37
CA TRP A 83 -25.55 -0.46 26.31
C TRP A 83 -25.16 -0.81 24.87
N LEU A 84 -26.03 -0.56 23.88
CA LEU A 84 -25.70 -0.77 22.47
C LEU A 84 -24.71 0.27 21.92
N VAL A 85 -24.79 1.53 22.38
CA VAL A 85 -23.78 2.56 22.08
C VAL A 85 -22.44 2.22 22.73
N LEU A 86 -22.45 1.75 23.99
CA LEU A 86 -21.25 1.24 24.65
C LEU A 86 -20.68 0.01 23.94
N ALA A 87 -21.53 -0.90 23.48
CA ALA A 87 -21.12 -2.06 22.69
C ALA A 87 -20.53 -1.65 21.33
N TYR A 88 -21.12 -0.66 20.65
CA TYR A 88 -20.54 -0.06 19.44
C TYR A 88 -19.15 0.53 19.72
N GLY A 89 -19.01 1.31 20.79
CA GLY A 89 -17.73 1.88 21.20
C GLY A 89 -16.69 0.80 21.53
N ALA A 90 -17.09 -0.23 22.29
CA ALA A 90 -16.24 -1.36 22.65
C ALA A 90 -15.85 -2.19 21.43
N ALA A 91 -16.76 -2.45 20.48
CA ALA A 91 -16.48 -3.17 19.24
C ALA A 91 -15.49 -2.38 18.36
N ARG A 92 -15.66 -1.06 18.26
CA ARG A 92 -14.72 -0.19 17.54
C ARG A 92 -13.34 -0.19 18.20
N LEU A 93 -13.27 -0.07 19.53
CA LEU A 93 -12.01 -0.15 20.27
C LEU A 93 -11.35 -1.53 20.13
N ALA A 94 -12.13 -2.61 20.18
CA ALA A 94 -11.65 -3.96 19.96
C ALA A 94 -11.10 -4.15 18.54
N ALA A 95 -11.79 -3.64 17.51
CA ALA A 95 -11.32 -3.68 16.13
C ALA A 95 -9.96 -2.97 15.99
N VAL A 96 -9.80 -1.79 16.59
CA VAL A 96 -8.51 -1.08 16.60
C VAL A 96 -7.46 -1.86 17.39
N GLY A 97 -7.80 -2.32 18.59
CA GLY A 97 -6.88 -3.08 19.46
C GLY A 97 -6.38 -4.37 18.81
N PHE A 98 -7.25 -5.15 18.18
CA PHE A 98 -6.85 -6.36 17.45
C PHE A 98 -5.99 -6.06 16.23
N ASN A 99 -6.23 -4.96 15.50
CA ASN A 99 -5.32 -4.52 14.44
C ASN A 99 -3.94 -4.15 15.00
N GLN A 100 -3.86 -3.43 16.12
CA GLN A 100 -2.57 -3.09 16.73
C GLN A 100 -1.83 -4.34 17.26
N LEU A 101 -2.56 -5.28 17.87
CA LEU A 101 -2.00 -6.55 18.33
C LEU A 101 -1.46 -7.38 17.17
N ARG A 102 -2.24 -7.49 16.08
CA ARG A 102 -1.80 -8.10 14.84
C ARG A 102 -0.51 -7.48 14.34
N ASP A 103 -0.45 -6.15 14.24
CA ASP A 103 0.72 -5.44 13.72
C ASP A 103 1.95 -5.64 14.61
N ALA A 104 1.78 -5.59 15.93
CA ALA A 104 2.83 -5.84 16.92
C ALA A 104 3.38 -7.28 16.84
N VAL A 105 2.50 -8.28 16.76
CA VAL A 105 2.90 -9.69 16.63
C VAL A 105 3.60 -9.92 15.30
N PHE A 106 3.09 -9.33 14.23
CA PHE A 106 3.63 -9.50 12.89
C PHE A 106 4.95 -8.75 12.67
N ALA A 107 5.20 -7.63 13.37
CA ALA A 107 6.44 -6.86 13.24
C ALA A 107 7.69 -7.74 13.39
N ARG A 108 7.69 -8.69 14.34
CA ARG A 108 8.80 -9.64 14.53
C ARG A 108 8.91 -10.64 13.37
N VAL A 109 7.80 -11.06 12.77
CA VAL A 109 7.80 -11.95 11.60
C VAL A 109 8.35 -11.23 10.38
N GLY A 110 7.81 -10.04 10.07
CA GLY A 110 8.22 -9.23 8.93
C GLY A 110 9.71 -8.86 8.99
N GLN A 111 10.20 -8.37 10.14
CA GLN A 111 11.61 -8.02 10.30
C GLN A 111 12.55 -9.24 10.17
N ARG A 112 12.11 -10.41 10.61
CA ARG A 112 12.90 -11.64 10.45
C ARG A 112 12.92 -12.13 9.01
N ALA A 113 11.79 -12.06 8.32
CA ALA A 113 11.71 -12.37 6.89
C ALA A 113 12.64 -11.43 6.10
N LEU A 114 12.61 -10.13 6.40
CA LEU A 114 13.48 -9.12 5.81
C LEU A 114 14.96 -9.41 6.06
N ARG A 115 15.34 -9.67 7.31
CA ARG A 115 16.72 -10.04 7.66
C ARG A 115 17.18 -11.29 6.90
N SER A 116 16.33 -12.30 6.79
CA SER A 116 16.66 -13.56 6.12
C SER A 116 16.82 -13.38 4.62
N LEU A 117 15.93 -12.59 4.01
CA LEU A 117 16.02 -12.22 2.60
C LEU A 117 17.28 -11.40 2.32
N ALA A 118 17.57 -10.38 3.12
CA ALA A 118 18.77 -9.55 2.98
C ALA A 118 20.04 -10.38 3.07
N LEU A 119 20.13 -11.31 4.03
CA LEU A 119 21.26 -12.22 4.18
C LEU A 119 21.39 -13.17 2.98
N SER A 120 20.27 -13.72 2.51
CA SER A 120 20.25 -14.61 1.33
C SER A 120 20.75 -13.87 0.08
N THR A 121 20.28 -12.64 -0.14
CA THR A 121 20.70 -11.79 -1.25
C THR A 121 22.17 -11.43 -1.14
N PHE A 122 22.64 -11.05 0.06
CA PHE A 122 24.05 -10.74 0.30
C PHE A 122 24.96 -11.93 0.00
N ARG A 123 24.60 -13.13 0.47
CA ARG A 123 25.33 -14.38 0.17
C ARG A 123 25.33 -14.70 -1.32
N HIS A 124 24.20 -14.54 -1.99
CA HIS A 124 24.10 -14.78 -3.43
C HIS A 124 25.01 -13.84 -4.21
N VAL A 125 24.99 -12.55 -3.88
CA VAL A 125 25.85 -11.55 -4.52
C VAL A 125 27.32 -11.85 -4.28
N HIS A 126 27.71 -12.24 -3.08
CA HIS A 126 29.09 -12.63 -2.78
C HIS A 126 29.55 -13.90 -3.52
N GLY A 127 28.62 -14.79 -3.87
CA GLY A 127 28.91 -16.00 -4.64
C GLY A 127 29.01 -15.78 -6.16
N LEU A 128 28.83 -14.55 -6.64
CA LEU A 128 28.96 -14.23 -8.07
C LEU A 128 30.43 -14.18 -8.50
N SER A 129 30.67 -14.39 -9.79
CA SER A 129 32.02 -14.45 -10.35
C SER A 129 32.80 -13.14 -10.14
N LEU A 130 34.13 -13.23 -10.01
CA LEU A 130 35.00 -12.06 -9.93
C LEU A 130 34.79 -11.08 -11.10
N ARG A 131 34.52 -11.61 -12.32
CA ARG A 131 34.18 -10.81 -13.50
C ARG A 131 32.91 -9.97 -13.30
N TYR A 132 31.90 -10.52 -12.63
CA TYR A 132 30.68 -9.78 -12.29
C TYR A 132 30.99 -8.60 -11.36
N HIS A 133 31.87 -8.81 -10.37
CA HIS A 133 32.26 -7.76 -9.43
C HIS A 133 33.15 -6.68 -10.07
N LEU A 134 34.10 -7.06 -10.92
CA LEU A 134 35.01 -6.10 -11.58
C LEU A 134 34.32 -5.29 -12.68
N GLY A 135 33.27 -5.82 -13.31
CA GLY A 135 32.51 -5.13 -14.36
C GLY A 135 31.46 -4.13 -13.86
N ARG A 136 31.31 -3.94 -12.54
CA ARG A 136 30.26 -3.09 -11.96
C ARG A 136 30.85 -2.11 -10.95
N LYS A 137 30.42 -0.84 -11.03
CA LYS A 137 30.74 0.17 -10.00
C LYS A 137 30.20 -0.32 -8.65
N THR A 138 31.08 -0.53 -7.67
CA THR A 138 30.79 -1.13 -6.35
C THR A 138 29.66 -0.40 -5.61
N GLY A 139 29.60 0.93 -5.70
CA GLY A 139 28.53 1.75 -5.11
C GLY A 139 27.15 1.57 -5.78
N GLY A 140 27.12 1.33 -7.10
CA GLY A 140 25.88 1.07 -7.83
C GLY A 140 25.27 -0.28 -7.48
N LEU A 141 26.11 -1.31 -7.32
CA LEU A 141 25.68 -2.65 -6.91
C LEU A 141 25.07 -2.64 -5.49
N SER A 142 25.73 -1.97 -4.53
CA SER A 142 25.22 -1.82 -3.17
C SER A 142 23.84 -1.14 -3.14
N ARG A 143 23.68 -0.04 -3.89
CA ARG A 143 22.39 0.69 -3.98
C ARG A 143 21.28 -0.11 -4.66
N ILE A 144 21.61 -1.00 -5.59
CA ILE A 144 20.63 -1.91 -6.21
C ILE A 144 20.15 -2.95 -5.19
N ILE A 145 21.06 -3.55 -4.42
CA ILE A 145 20.71 -4.54 -3.38
C ILE A 145 19.84 -3.89 -2.31
N GLU A 146 20.23 -2.72 -1.82
CA GLU A 146 19.48 -1.99 -0.80
C GLU A 146 18.05 -1.66 -1.28
N ARG A 147 17.92 -1.13 -2.51
CA ARG A 147 16.61 -0.84 -3.12
C ARG A 147 15.78 -2.10 -3.33
N GLY A 148 16.40 -3.20 -3.78
CA GLY A 148 15.71 -4.48 -3.99
C GLY A 148 15.18 -5.06 -2.68
N VAL A 149 15.98 -5.07 -1.62
CA VAL A 149 15.57 -5.55 -0.29
C VAL A 149 14.44 -4.68 0.28
N LYS A 150 14.56 -3.35 0.21
CA LYS A 150 13.50 -2.42 0.64
C LYS A 150 12.21 -2.57 -0.18
N GLY A 151 12.33 -2.80 -1.49
CA GLY A 151 11.20 -3.04 -2.38
C GLY A 151 10.43 -4.31 -2.00
N VAL A 152 11.13 -5.40 -1.70
CA VAL A 152 10.48 -6.64 -1.25
C VAL A 152 9.86 -6.48 0.14
N ASP A 153 10.50 -5.77 1.08
CA ASP A 153 9.88 -5.44 2.38
C ASP A 153 8.56 -4.70 2.21
N PHE A 154 8.57 -3.65 1.38
CA PHE A 154 7.39 -2.86 1.07
C PHE A 154 6.28 -3.74 0.48
N LEU A 155 6.59 -4.57 -0.52
CA LEU A 155 5.62 -5.46 -1.15
C LEU A 155 5.02 -6.47 -0.17
N LEU A 156 5.84 -7.10 0.68
CA LEU A 156 5.34 -8.06 1.68
C LEU A 156 4.42 -7.39 2.68
N ARG A 157 4.83 -6.22 3.21
CA ARG A 157 4.02 -5.45 4.15
C ARG A 157 2.72 -5.00 3.51
N PHE A 158 2.78 -4.47 2.29
CA PHE A 158 1.59 -4.00 1.58
C PHE A 158 0.60 -5.14 1.29
N LEU A 159 1.09 -6.28 0.80
CA LEU A 159 0.25 -7.44 0.51
C LEU A 159 -0.44 -7.96 1.78
N LEU A 160 0.31 -8.03 2.88
CA LEU A 160 -0.21 -8.58 4.13
C LEU A 160 -1.03 -7.60 4.95
N PHE A 161 -0.64 -6.34 5.05
CA PHE A 161 -1.29 -5.35 5.92
C PHE A 161 -2.36 -4.51 5.23
N SER A 162 -2.32 -4.43 3.90
CA SER A 162 -3.31 -3.66 3.13
C SER A 162 -4.18 -4.58 2.30
N ILE A 163 -3.61 -5.31 1.32
CA ILE A 163 -4.41 -6.09 0.36
C ILE A 163 -5.15 -7.25 1.04
N GLY A 164 -4.47 -8.09 1.82
CA GLY A 164 -5.10 -9.25 2.47
C GLY A 164 -6.29 -8.89 3.37
N PRO A 165 -6.14 -7.93 4.30
CA PRO A 165 -7.21 -7.45 5.16
C PRO A 165 -8.36 -6.83 4.38
N LEU A 166 -8.06 -6.07 3.32
CA LEU A 166 -9.06 -5.48 2.45
C LEU A 166 -9.85 -6.57 1.71
N ALA A 167 -9.16 -7.57 1.14
CA ALA A 167 -9.81 -8.68 0.45
C ALA A 167 -10.72 -9.49 1.38
N LEU A 168 -10.26 -9.76 2.61
CA LEU A 168 -11.07 -10.43 3.63
C LEU A 168 -12.30 -9.59 4.01
N GLU A 169 -12.12 -8.28 4.22
CA GLU A 169 -13.21 -7.36 4.54
C GLU A 169 -14.25 -7.27 3.42
N LEU A 170 -13.80 -7.14 2.17
CA LEU A 170 -14.67 -7.15 1.00
C LEU A 170 -15.44 -8.47 0.86
N ALA A 171 -14.79 -9.61 1.11
CA ALA A 171 -15.44 -10.92 1.10
C ALA A 171 -16.51 -11.03 2.20
N MET A 172 -16.21 -10.55 3.42
CA MET A 172 -17.17 -10.55 4.53
C MET A 172 -18.38 -9.64 4.24
N VAL A 173 -18.14 -8.44 3.72
CA VAL A 173 -19.21 -7.51 3.32
C VAL A 173 -20.04 -8.12 2.19
N ALA A 174 -19.41 -8.71 1.18
CA ALA A 174 -20.10 -9.40 0.09
C ALA A 174 -21.03 -10.50 0.59
N VAL A 175 -20.57 -11.36 1.50
CA VAL A 175 -21.38 -12.43 2.10
C VAL A 175 -22.56 -11.84 2.89
N ILE A 176 -22.34 -10.79 3.67
CA ILE A 176 -23.42 -10.15 4.44
C ILE A 176 -24.48 -9.56 3.51
N PHE A 177 -24.07 -8.89 2.44
CA PHE A 177 -25.02 -8.33 1.48
C PHE A 177 -25.79 -9.40 0.70
N LEU A 178 -25.19 -10.56 0.44
CA LEU A 178 -25.90 -11.68 -0.20
C LEU A 178 -26.91 -12.37 0.74
N VAL A 179 -26.61 -12.43 2.03
CA VAL A 179 -27.44 -13.17 3.02
C VAL A 179 -28.50 -12.27 3.66
N VAL A 180 -28.15 -11.04 4.01
CA VAL A 180 -29.00 -10.11 4.77
C VAL A 180 -29.79 -9.18 3.84
N PHE A 181 -29.27 -8.89 2.66
CA PHE A 181 -29.88 -7.98 1.69
C PHE A 181 -30.24 -8.72 0.39
N ASP A 182 -31.04 -8.06 -0.45
CA ASP A 182 -31.42 -8.58 -1.77
C ASP A 182 -30.24 -8.55 -2.76
N LEU A 183 -30.24 -9.46 -3.74
CA LEU A 183 -29.22 -9.58 -4.78
C LEU A 183 -28.99 -8.25 -5.54
N ARG A 184 -30.01 -7.39 -5.64
CA ARG A 184 -29.90 -6.06 -6.24
C ARG A 184 -28.89 -5.17 -5.51
N TYR A 185 -28.87 -5.17 -4.18
CA TYR A 185 -27.92 -4.38 -3.38
C TYR A 185 -26.49 -4.90 -3.54
N PHE A 186 -26.34 -6.22 -3.56
CA PHE A 186 -25.04 -6.84 -3.85
C PHE A 186 -24.52 -6.46 -5.25
N ALA A 187 -25.38 -6.47 -6.27
CA ALA A 187 -25.01 -6.08 -7.62
C ALA A 187 -24.52 -4.63 -7.69
N VAL A 188 -25.18 -3.70 -6.99
CA VAL A 188 -24.73 -2.30 -6.91
C VAL A 188 -23.32 -2.21 -6.31
N ILE A 189 -23.04 -2.90 -5.21
CA ILE A 189 -21.71 -2.91 -4.58
C ILE A 189 -20.64 -3.45 -5.53
N VAL A 190 -20.91 -4.56 -6.20
CA VAL A 190 -19.96 -5.17 -7.14
C VAL A 190 -19.67 -4.22 -8.30
N VAL A 191 -20.69 -3.55 -8.84
CA VAL A 191 -20.53 -2.56 -9.91
C VAL A 191 -19.72 -1.35 -9.42
N THR A 192 -20.05 -0.81 -8.24
CA THR A 192 -19.34 0.35 -7.68
C THR A 192 -17.87 0.03 -7.39
N ILE A 193 -17.57 -1.12 -6.78
CA ILE A 193 -16.19 -1.55 -6.53
C ILE A 193 -15.46 -1.81 -7.86
N GLY A 194 -16.12 -2.47 -8.82
CA GLY A 194 -15.56 -2.72 -10.14
C GLY A 194 -15.19 -1.43 -10.87
N LEU A 195 -16.09 -0.43 -10.84
CA LEU A 195 -15.86 0.90 -11.39
C LEU A 195 -14.72 1.63 -10.68
N TYR A 196 -14.69 1.58 -9.34
CA TYR A 196 -13.63 2.17 -8.53
C TYR A 196 -12.26 1.59 -8.89
N VAL A 197 -12.16 0.26 -8.96
CA VAL A 197 -10.92 -0.46 -9.30
C VAL A 197 -10.50 -0.10 -10.72
N TRP A 198 -11.40 -0.22 -11.70
CA TRP A 198 -11.11 0.12 -13.10
C TRP A 198 -10.64 1.56 -13.26
N PHE A 199 -11.38 2.53 -12.70
CA PHE A 199 -11.02 3.94 -12.73
C PHE A 199 -9.66 4.20 -12.10
N THR A 200 -9.42 3.63 -10.91
CA THR A 200 -8.16 3.79 -10.18
C THR A 200 -6.98 3.24 -10.99
N PHE A 201 -7.10 2.05 -11.59
CA PHE A 201 -6.05 1.48 -12.42
C PHE A 201 -5.80 2.31 -13.68
N ALA A 202 -6.86 2.66 -14.43
CA ALA A 202 -6.73 3.43 -15.66
C ALA A 202 -6.07 4.80 -15.44
N VAL A 203 -6.49 5.52 -14.40
CA VAL A 203 -5.91 6.82 -14.06
C VAL A 203 -4.50 6.67 -13.50
N THR A 204 -4.24 5.64 -12.68
CA THR A 204 -2.91 5.40 -12.12
C THR A 204 -1.89 5.11 -13.21
N GLU A 205 -2.22 4.27 -14.20
CA GLU A 205 -1.33 3.99 -15.33
C GLU A 205 -0.98 5.25 -16.13
N TRP A 206 -1.96 6.14 -16.34
CA TRP A 206 -1.70 7.44 -16.94
C TRP A 206 -0.79 8.32 -16.07
N ARG A 207 -1.01 8.33 -14.75
CA ARG A 207 -0.18 9.09 -13.78
C ARG A 207 1.26 8.59 -13.69
N VAL A 208 1.50 7.29 -13.89
CA VAL A 208 2.86 6.73 -13.92
C VAL A 208 3.71 7.42 -15.00
N LYS A 209 3.16 7.64 -16.20
CA LYS A 209 3.87 8.32 -17.30
C LYS A 209 4.24 9.77 -16.96
N ILE A 210 3.36 10.47 -16.24
CA ILE A 210 3.63 11.84 -15.76
C ILE A 210 4.78 11.83 -14.75
N ARG A 211 4.76 10.86 -13.83
CA ARG A 211 5.79 10.71 -12.80
C ARG A 211 7.13 10.29 -13.37
N GLU A 212 7.15 9.47 -14.41
CA GLU A 212 8.36 9.13 -15.17
C GLU A 212 9.00 10.39 -15.78
N LYS A 213 8.21 11.27 -16.40
CA LYS A 213 8.70 12.56 -16.90
C LYS A 213 9.28 13.42 -15.77
N MET A 214 8.55 13.55 -14.65
CA MET A 214 9.03 14.32 -13.49
C MET A 214 10.37 13.78 -12.96
N ASN A 215 10.54 12.47 -12.85
CA ASN A 215 11.79 11.85 -12.42
C ASN A 215 12.95 12.08 -13.41
N ALA A 216 12.66 12.15 -14.71
CA ALA A 216 13.66 12.44 -15.73
C ALA A 216 14.17 13.89 -15.62
N GLU A 217 13.27 14.87 -15.46
CA GLU A 217 13.62 16.28 -15.24
C GLU A 217 14.40 16.48 -13.92
N ASP A 218 13.99 15.79 -12.84
CA ASP A 218 14.73 15.79 -11.56
C ASP A 218 16.16 15.25 -11.74
N THR A 219 16.31 14.16 -12.50
CA THR A 219 17.63 13.59 -12.78
C THR A 219 18.51 14.53 -13.59
N ASP A 220 17.97 15.18 -14.62
CA ASP A 220 18.69 16.15 -15.45
C ASP A 220 19.14 17.37 -14.64
N ALA A 221 18.25 17.93 -13.81
CA ALA A 221 18.59 19.06 -12.97
C ALA A 221 19.65 18.70 -11.91
N ASN A 222 19.53 17.53 -11.27
CA ASN A 222 20.52 17.05 -10.32
C ASN A 222 21.88 16.81 -11.00
N GLN A 223 21.89 16.25 -12.21
CA GLN A 223 23.11 16.07 -12.98
C GLN A 223 23.78 17.42 -13.29
N LYS A 224 23.02 18.44 -13.72
CA LYS A 224 23.55 19.79 -13.97
C LYS A 224 24.13 20.44 -12.70
N ALA A 225 23.44 20.30 -11.56
CA ALA A 225 23.93 20.81 -10.29
C ALA A 225 25.24 20.12 -9.85
N VAL A 226 25.29 18.78 -9.91
CA VAL A 226 26.49 18.01 -9.56
C VAL A 226 27.65 18.35 -10.48
N ASP A 227 27.43 18.45 -11.79
CA ASP A 227 28.46 18.80 -12.77
C ASP A 227 29.05 20.20 -12.51
N SER A 228 28.20 21.18 -12.20
CA SER A 228 28.64 22.53 -11.83
C SER A 228 29.43 22.57 -10.52
N LEU A 229 29.05 21.75 -9.53
CA LEU A 229 29.72 21.70 -8.22
C LEU A 229 31.04 20.95 -8.27
N LEU A 230 31.13 19.87 -9.06
CA LEU A 230 32.37 19.14 -9.26
C LEU A 230 33.39 19.96 -10.06
N ASN A 231 32.91 20.76 -11.02
CA ASN A 231 33.75 21.63 -11.84
C ASN A 231 33.75 23.09 -11.35
N PHE A 232 33.62 23.31 -10.03
CA PHE A 232 33.47 24.63 -9.43
C PHE A 232 34.62 25.59 -9.82
N GLU A 233 35.85 25.09 -9.87
CA GLU A 233 37.01 25.88 -10.28
C GLU A 233 36.86 26.41 -11.71
N THR A 234 36.41 25.57 -12.64
CA THR A 234 36.17 25.99 -14.04
C THR A 234 35.08 27.06 -14.11
N VAL A 235 34.00 26.89 -13.37
CA VAL A 235 32.93 27.90 -13.30
C VAL A 235 33.47 29.24 -12.82
N LYS A 236 34.34 29.24 -11.81
CA LYS A 236 34.98 30.45 -11.27
C LYS A 236 36.01 31.07 -12.21
N TYR A 237 36.85 30.27 -12.85
CA TYR A 237 37.85 30.75 -13.81
C TYR A 237 37.21 31.51 -14.99
N PHE A 238 36.03 31.09 -15.43
CA PHE A 238 35.33 31.70 -16.56
C PHE A 238 34.21 32.67 -16.15
N GLY A 239 33.99 32.94 -14.85
CA GLY A 239 32.90 33.80 -14.38
C GLY A 239 31.51 33.34 -14.84
N ALA A 240 31.30 32.02 -14.90
CA ALA A 240 30.15 31.38 -15.54
C ALA A 240 28.96 31.13 -14.59
N GLU A 241 28.96 31.69 -13.37
CA GLU A 241 27.97 31.36 -12.33
C GLU A 241 26.53 31.64 -12.79
N ARG A 242 26.28 32.80 -13.42
CA ARG A 242 24.94 33.15 -13.90
C ARG A 242 24.47 32.21 -15.02
N ARG A 243 25.40 31.73 -15.84
CA ARG A 243 25.10 30.80 -16.94
C ARG A 243 24.74 29.42 -16.41
N GLU A 244 25.52 28.88 -15.47
CA GLU A 244 25.20 27.59 -14.85
C GLU A 244 23.92 27.68 -14.00
N ALA A 245 23.69 28.80 -13.31
CA ALA A 245 22.43 29.05 -12.61
C ALA A 245 21.22 29.05 -13.56
N ALA A 246 21.30 29.76 -14.69
CA ALA A 246 20.22 29.76 -15.69
C ALA A 246 20.00 28.38 -16.34
N ARG A 247 21.08 27.61 -16.56
CA ARG A 247 21.01 26.24 -17.08
C ARG A 247 20.32 25.28 -16.10
N TYR A 248 20.59 25.44 -14.80
CA TYR A 248 19.91 24.70 -13.74
C TYR A 248 18.44 25.12 -13.61
N ASP A 249 18.16 26.43 -13.63
CA ASP A 249 16.80 26.98 -13.56
C ASP A 249 15.91 26.46 -14.70
N GLY A 250 16.43 26.40 -15.93
CA GLY A 250 15.69 25.81 -17.05
C GLY A 250 15.32 24.34 -16.85
N ALA A 251 16.16 23.55 -16.17
CA ALA A 251 15.84 22.16 -15.82
C ALA A 251 14.80 22.10 -14.68
N MET A 252 14.94 22.99 -13.70
CA MET A 252 13.99 23.12 -12.58
C MET A 252 12.60 23.56 -13.04
N ALA A 253 12.48 24.42 -14.06
CA ALA A 253 11.20 24.79 -14.65
C ALA A 253 10.48 23.59 -15.30
N GLY A 254 11.24 22.71 -15.97
CA GLY A 254 10.72 21.45 -16.51
C GLY A 254 10.22 20.51 -15.41
N TYR A 255 11.01 20.37 -14.34
CA TYR A 255 10.63 19.64 -13.14
C TYR A 255 9.37 20.22 -12.48
N GLU A 256 9.31 21.53 -12.29
CA GLU A 256 8.18 22.24 -11.67
C GLU A 256 6.87 21.94 -12.43
N ALA A 257 6.88 22.12 -13.75
CA ALA A 257 5.70 21.84 -14.57
C ALA A 257 5.24 20.37 -14.47
N ALA A 258 6.18 19.42 -14.44
CA ALA A 258 5.88 18.00 -14.29
C ALA A 258 5.40 17.66 -12.86
N ALA A 259 5.96 18.31 -11.84
CA ALA A 259 5.58 18.16 -10.44
C ALA A 259 4.17 18.70 -10.17
N VAL A 260 3.84 19.89 -10.70
CA VAL A 260 2.48 20.45 -10.65
C VAL A 260 1.49 19.50 -11.30
N LYS A 261 1.79 18.98 -12.49
CA LYS A 261 0.92 17.99 -13.16
C LYS A 261 0.75 16.71 -12.34
N THR A 262 1.81 16.25 -11.68
CA THR A 262 1.76 15.09 -10.77
C THR A 262 0.86 15.34 -9.57
N ALA A 263 0.94 16.53 -8.96
CA ALA A 263 0.10 16.94 -7.84
C ALA A 263 -1.38 17.10 -8.25
N VAL A 264 -1.65 17.86 -9.32
CA VAL A 264 -3.02 18.07 -9.82
C VAL A 264 -3.68 16.75 -10.22
N SER A 265 -2.95 15.86 -10.89
CA SER A 265 -3.47 14.53 -11.25
C SER A 265 -3.85 13.68 -10.04
N LEU A 266 -3.18 13.84 -8.90
CA LEU A 266 -3.54 13.16 -7.65
C LEU A 266 -4.87 13.70 -7.11
N THR A 267 -5.04 15.02 -7.12
CA THR A 267 -6.28 15.65 -6.68
C THR A 267 -7.47 15.21 -7.53
N LEU A 268 -7.30 15.14 -8.86
CA LEU A 268 -8.33 14.64 -9.77
C LEU A 268 -8.65 13.16 -9.54
N LEU A 269 -7.63 12.32 -9.29
CA LEU A 269 -7.84 10.91 -8.91
C LEU A 269 -8.67 10.81 -7.63
N ASN A 270 -8.29 11.55 -6.58
CA ASN A 270 -8.99 11.52 -5.30
C ASN A 270 -10.44 12.01 -5.45
N ALA A 271 -10.68 13.06 -6.24
CA ALA A 271 -12.02 13.57 -6.52
C ALA A 271 -12.87 12.54 -7.29
N GLY A 272 -12.32 11.90 -8.31
CA GLY A 272 -13.02 10.85 -9.06
C GLY A 272 -13.30 9.60 -8.21
N GLN A 273 -12.37 9.22 -7.35
CA GLN A 273 -12.57 8.13 -6.38
C GLN A 273 -13.68 8.46 -5.38
N ALA A 274 -13.73 9.69 -4.86
CA ALA A 274 -14.78 10.15 -3.97
C ALA A 274 -16.14 10.17 -4.68
N LEU A 275 -16.20 10.65 -5.92
CA LEU A 275 -17.43 10.67 -6.73
C LEU A 275 -17.99 9.26 -7.00
N ILE A 276 -17.13 8.24 -7.15
CA ILE A 276 -17.58 6.86 -7.36
C ILE A 276 -18.13 6.23 -6.07
N ILE A 277 -17.55 6.59 -4.92
CA ILE A 277 -17.93 6.00 -3.62
C ILE A 277 -19.13 6.72 -2.97
N THR A 278 -19.31 8.01 -3.25
CA THR A 278 -20.38 8.86 -2.69
C THR A 278 -21.68 8.69 -3.45
#